data_AF-A0AB39BNK0-F1
#
_entry.id   AF-A0AB39BNK0-F1
#
_cell.length_a   1.000
_cell.length_b   1.000
_cell.length_c   1.000
_cell.angle_alpha   90.00
_cell.angle_beta   90.00
_cell.angle_gamma   90.00
#
_symmetry.space_group_name_H-M   'P 1'
#
loop_
_entity.id
_entity.type
_entity.pdbx_description
1 polymer ?
#
loop_
_entity_poly.entity_id
_entity_poly.type
_entity_poly.pdbx_seq_one_letter_code
_entity_poly.pdbx_strand_id
1 'polypeptide(L)'
;MYYSLTSINQREKYRLRFRKKLLEQKESFEKKTEAHKSDELLALAGYPLGVNGTRFQIIRASVVVVSFILFTIYPLLTNPALDAQLIYPVMIYLGMSTELSFSPTRWMLSAIANDKKDKRLTEMFVFYDVLKSELESLGPGQEVNVYNLIKDSSSLFNHIDLALIRFISLWKTDTHMAKKSFSSLIGGEYAETLGEILYRLDRTSKAEALRIIESEAEVFSFSHNERQLQQGSKKKNIYFLFFGITNAFIIVWFILFVLSLALDSMNSSNI
;
A
#
# COMPACT_ATOMS: atom_id res chain seq x y z
N MET A 1 4.08 -55.70 -8.21
CA MET A 1 5.48 -56.13 -8.41
C MET A 1 6.40 -54.92 -8.19
N TYR A 2 6.67 -54.60 -6.92
CA TYR A 2 7.60 -53.54 -6.53
C TYR A 2 8.91 -54.24 -6.14
N TYR A 3 9.85 -54.32 -7.07
CA TYR A 3 11.21 -54.75 -6.76
C TYR A 3 11.86 -53.74 -5.82
N SER A 4 12.50 -54.31 -4.80
CA SER A 4 13.15 -53.68 -3.67
C SER A 4 14.09 -52.52 -4.04
N LEU A 5 13.84 -51.33 -3.49
CA LEU A 5 14.83 -50.24 -3.43
C LEU A 5 15.91 -50.59 -2.40
N THR A 6 16.96 -51.31 -2.83
CA THR A 6 18.03 -51.93 -2.02
C THR A 6 19.33 -51.13 -1.92
N SER A 7 19.28 -49.79 -1.87
CA SER A 7 20.41 -49.08 -1.26
C SER A 7 19.98 -47.81 -0.53
N ILE A 8 20.56 -47.61 0.66
CA ILE A 8 20.41 -46.41 1.48
C ILE A 8 20.68 -45.15 0.62
N ASN A 9 21.64 -45.24 -0.30
CA ASN A 9 22.00 -44.19 -1.26
C ASN A 9 20.88 -43.83 -2.25
N GLN A 10 20.02 -44.77 -2.67
CA GLN A 10 18.88 -44.47 -3.55
C GLN A 10 17.78 -43.70 -2.80
N ARG A 11 17.53 -44.03 -1.53
CA ARG A 11 16.56 -43.29 -0.70
C ARG A 11 17.04 -41.88 -0.41
N GLU A 12 18.34 -41.70 -0.18
CA GLU A 12 18.94 -40.39 0.03
C GLU A 12 18.89 -39.53 -1.23
N LYS A 13 19.25 -40.09 -2.40
CA LYS A 13 19.09 -39.40 -3.70
C LYS A 13 17.64 -39.04 -4.00
N TYR A 14 16.68 -39.89 -3.65
CA TYR A 14 15.26 -39.58 -3.84
C TYR A 14 14.81 -38.45 -2.91
N ARG A 15 15.20 -38.46 -1.64
CA ARG A 15 14.92 -37.37 -0.68
C ARG A 15 15.54 -36.05 -1.12
N LEU A 16 16.77 -36.05 -1.64
CA LEU A 16 17.42 -34.86 -2.17
C LEU A 16 16.73 -34.34 -3.43
N ARG A 17 16.34 -35.23 -4.36
CA ARG A 17 15.57 -34.85 -5.55
C ARG A 17 14.18 -34.31 -5.20
N PHE A 18 13.53 -34.90 -4.20
CA PHE A 18 12.22 -34.44 -3.72
C PHE A 18 12.31 -33.09 -3.01
N ARG A 19 13.30 -32.90 -2.12
CA ARG A 19 13.59 -31.59 -1.52
C ARG A 19 13.93 -30.54 -2.58
N LYS A 20 14.75 -30.89 -3.57
CA LYS A 20 15.08 -29.99 -4.67
C LYS A 20 13.85 -29.63 -5.49
N LYS A 21 12.98 -30.59 -5.83
CA LYS A 21 11.70 -30.32 -6.49
C LYS A 21 10.76 -29.47 -5.65
N LEU A 22 10.70 -29.66 -4.33
CA LEU A 22 9.92 -28.82 -3.43
C LEU A 22 10.46 -27.39 -3.36
N LEU A 23 11.78 -27.22 -3.34
CA LEU A 23 12.43 -25.92 -3.39
C LEU A 23 12.23 -25.22 -4.74
N GLU A 24 12.40 -25.94 -5.85
CA GLU A 24 12.15 -25.43 -7.21
C GLU A 24 10.66 -25.08 -7.41
N GLN A 25 9.74 -25.89 -6.87
CA GLN A 25 8.31 -25.56 -6.87
C GLN A 25 8.04 -24.32 -6.03
N LYS A 26 8.58 -24.24 -4.81
CA LYS A 26 8.45 -23.07 -3.94
C LYS A 26 8.99 -21.80 -4.61
N GLU A 27 10.18 -21.83 -5.21
CA GLU A 27 10.74 -20.71 -5.97
C GLU A 27 9.91 -20.36 -7.20
N SER A 28 9.39 -21.36 -7.92
CA SER A 28 8.52 -21.10 -9.08
C SER A 28 7.17 -20.51 -8.68
N PHE A 29 6.64 -20.88 -7.50
CA PHE A 29 5.45 -20.30 -6.91
C PHE A 29 5.74 -18.89 -6.41
N GLU A 30 6.86 -18.65 -5.74
CA GLU A 30 7.28 -17.31 -5.30
C GLU A 30 7.45 -16.38 -6.51
N LYS A 31 8.18 -16.79 -7.56
CA LYS A 31 8.34 -16.01 -8.81
C LYS A 31 7.04 -15.77 -9.58
N LYS A 32 6.11 -16.74 -9.58
CA LYS A 32 4.77 -16.55 -10.18
C LYS A 32 3.87 -15.68 -9.30
N THR A 33 4.10 -15.65 -7.98
CA THR A 33 3.34 -14.85 -7.02
C THR A 33 3.82 -13.39 -6.99
N GLU A 34 5.12 -13.15 -7.19
CA GLU A 34 5.70 -11.81 -7.45
C GLU A 34 5.06 -11.14 -8.69
N ALA A 35 4.52 -11.92 -9.62
CA ALA A 35 3.81 -11.42 -10.80
C ALA A 35 2.29 -11.19 -10.59
N HIS A 36 1.73 -11.55 -9.44
CA HIS A 36 0.31 -11.32 -9.17
C HIS A 36 0.09 -9.86 -8.74
N LYS A 37 -0.80 -9.14 -9.45
CA LYS A 37 -1.25 -7.77 -9.13
C LYS A 37 -1.65 -7.56 -7.66
N SER A 38 -2.07 -8.62 -6.98
CA SER A 38 -2.38 -8.59 -5.54
C SER A 38 -1.16 -8.35 -4.66
N ASP A 39 -0.01 -8.93 -5.01
CA ASP A 39 1.23 -8.78 -4.24
C ASP A 39 1.85 -7.39 -4.47
N GLU A 40 1.74 -6.84 -5.69
CA GLU A 40 2.14 -5.47 -5.99
C GLU A 40 1.38 -4.46 -5.11
N LEU A 41 0.04 -4.57 -5.03
CA LEU A 41 -0.77 -3.70 -4.19
C LEU A 41 -0.48 -3.87 -2.70
N LEU A 42 -0.24 -5.10 -2.23
CA LEU A 42 0.14 -5.37 -0.85
C LEU A 42 1.53 -4.82 -0.53
N ALA A 43 2.49 -4.94 -1.46
CA ALA A 43 3.84 -4.40 -1.32
C ALA A 43 3.81 -2.87 -1.28
N LEU A 44 3.02 -2.21 -2.13
CA LEU A 44 2.81 -0.76 -2.09
C LEU A 44 2.16 -0.30 -0.78
N ALA A 45 1.26 -1.10 -0.21
CA ALA A 45 0.68 -0.87 1.11
C ALA A 45 1.65 -1.23 2.26
N GLY A 46 2.83 -1.78 1.95
CA GLY A 46 3.84 -2.26 2.90
C GLY A 46 3.36 -3.41 3.77
N TYR A 47 2.71 -4.39 3.15
CA TYR A 47 2.20 -5.62 3.75
C TYR A 47 1.42 -5.36 5.05
N PRO A 48 0.22 -4.75 4.98
CA PRO A 48 -0.58 -4.52 6.17
C PRO A 48 -0.77 -5.83 6.94
N LEU A 49 -0.56 -5.79 8.26
CA LEU A 49 -0.61 -6.97 9.15
C LEU A 49 0.46 -8.05 8.86
N GLY A 50 1.50 -7.75 8.06
CA GLY A 50 2.55 -8.71 7.71
C GLY A 50 2.07 -9.84 6.77
N VAL A 51 0.99 -9.58 6.03
CA VAL A 51 0.36 -10.54 5.12
C VAL A 51 0.93 -10.33 3.71
N ASN A 52 1.70 -11.31 3.21
CA ASN A 52 2.15 -11.35 1.83
C ASN A 52 1.03 -11.81 0.88
N GLY A 53 1.21 -11.67 -0.44
CA GLY A 53 0.22 -12.07 -1.44
C GLY A 53 -0.28 -13.51 -1.28
N THR A 54 0.62 -14.46 -1.00
CA THR A 54 0.24 -15.87 -0.79
C THR A 54 -0.65 -16.05 0.45
N ARG A 55 -0.27 -15.47 1.60
CA ARG A 55 -1.06 -15.54 2.83
C ARG A 55 -2.42 -14.88 2.62
N PHE A 56 -2.47 -13.76 1.90
CA PHE A 56 -3.73 -13.11 1.55
C PHE A 56 -4.65 -14.02 0.74
N GLN A 57 -4.13 -14.72 -0.28
CA GLN A 57 -4.95 -15.66 -1.07
C GLN A 57 -5.43 -16.85 -0.24
N ILE A 58 -4.60 -17.37 0.69
CA ILE A 58 -5.01 -18.45 1.60
C ILE A 58 -6.13 -17.98 2.52
N ILE A 59 -6.01 -16.78 3.11
CA ILE A 59 -7.05 -16.17 3.95
C ILE A 59 -8.33 -16.00 3.14
N ARG A 60 -8.24 -15.42 1.94
CA ARG A 60 -9.39 -15.24 1.04
C ARG A 60 -10.07 -16.57 0.72
N ALA A 61 -9.32 -17.59 0.32
CA ALA A 61 -9.86 -18.92 0.02
C ALA A 61 -10.54 -19.53 1.26
N SER A 62 -9.92 -19.41 2.43
CA SER A 62 -10.48 -19.93 3.69
C SER A 62 -11.80 -19.24 4.04
N VAL A 63 -11.85 -17.90 3.95
CA VAL A 63 -13.07 -17.12 4.20
C VAL A 63 -14.18 -17.48 3.22
N VAL A 64 -13.85 -17.68 1.94
CA VAL A 64 -14.83 -18.06 0.90
C VAL A 64 -15.35 -19.48 1.12
N VAL A 65 -14.49 -20.43 1.50
CA VAL A 65 -14.92 -21.81 1.79
C VAL A 65 -15.82 -21.83 3.03
N VAL A 66 -15.43 -21.13 4.10
CA VAL A 66 -16.24 -21.03 5.32
C VAL A 66 -17.58 -20.36 5.03
N SER A 67 -17.60 -19.27 4.27
CA SER A 67 -18.86 -18.61 3.90
C SER A 67 -19.74 -19.50 3.03
N PHE A 68 -19.16 -20.26 2.11
CA PHE A 68 -19.91 -21.23 1.31
C PHE A 68 -20.54 -22.33 2.17
N ILE A 69 -19.82 -22.86 3.17
CA ILE A 69 -20.36 -23.86 4.09
C ILE A 69 -21.53 -23.26 4.90
N LEU A 70 -21.35 -22.07 5.45
CA LEU A 70 -22.32 -21.44 6.36
C LEU A 70 -23.57 -20.91 5.64
N PHE A 71 -23.42 -20.32 4.46
CA PHE A 71 -24.51 -19.67 3.74
C PHE A 71 -25.13 -20.55 2.64
N THR A 72 -24.44 -21.59 2.17
CA THR A 72 -24.98 -22.48 1.13
C THR A 72 -25.26 -23.88 1.67
N ILE A 73 -24.25 -24.55 2.25
CA ILE A 73 -24.38 -25.98 2.60
C ILE A 73 -25.28 -26.18 3.81
N TYR A 74 -25.06 -25.43 4.89
CA TYR A 74 -25.83 -25.58 6.13
C TYR A 74 -27.33 -25.29 5.94
N PRO A 75 -27.74 -24.21 5.24
CA PRO A 75 -29.15 -23.97 4.97
C PRO A 75 -29.76 -25.02 4.05
N LEU A 76 -29.03 -25.52 3.04
CA LEU A 76 -29.52 -26.57 2.15
C LEU A 76 -29.89 -27.85 2.92
N LEU A 77 -29.17 -28.16 4.00
CA LEU A 77 -29.45 -29.32 4.85
C LEU A 77 -30.62 -29.10 5.82
N THR A 78 -30.96 -27.85 6.14
CA THR A 78 -31.92 -27.51 7.21
C THR A 78 -33.23 -26.92 6.69
N ASN A 79 -33.21 -26.17 5.59
CA ASN A 79 -34.37 -25.53 4.96
C ASN A 79 -34.17 -25.44 3.43
N PRO A 80 -34.77 -26.34 2.63
CA PRO A 80 -34.52 -26.41 1.18
C PRO A 80 -35.16 -25.28 0.35
N ALA A 81 -35.91 -24.36 0.96
CA ALA A 81 -36.65 -23.31 0.26
C ALA A 81 -35.86 -21.99 0.15
N LEU A 82 -34.66 -21.98 -0.45
CA LEU A 82 -33.78 -20.79 -0.43
C LEU A 82 -32.94 -20.60 -1.70
N ASP A 83 -33.53 -20.00 -2.74
CA ASP A 83 -32.83 -19.60 -3.98
C ASP A 83 -31.91 -18.37 -3.80
N ALA A 84 -32.10 -17.56 -2.77
CA ALA A 84 -31.41 -16.27 -2.61
C ALA A 84 -30.06 -16.34 -1.86
N GLN A 85 -29.66 -17.49 -1.31
CA GLN A 85 -28.50 -17.56 -0.41
C GLN A 85 -27.13 -17.77 -1.09
N LEU A 86 -27.14 -18.18 -2.37
CA LEU A 86 -25.92 -18.31 -3.17
C LEU A 86 -25.23 -16.96 -3.44
N ILE A 87 -25.94 -15.84 -3.27
CA ILE A 87 -25.39 -14.51 -3.51
C ILE A 87 -24.33 -14.12 -2.48
N TYR A 88 -24.41 -14.59 -1.23
CA TYR A 88 -23.51 -14.15 -0.16
C TYR A 88 -22.06 -14.61 -0.36
N PRO A 89 -21.75 -15.89 -0.64
CA PRO A 89 -20.37 -16.32 -0.91
C PRO A 89 -19.79 -15.63 -2.15
N VAL A 90 -20.61 -15.38 -3.17
CA VAL A 90 -20.20 -14.65 -4.38
C VAL A 90 -19.83 -13.21 -4.04
N MET A 91 -20.67 -12.50 -3.28
CA MET A 91 -20.40 -11.13 -2.83
C MET A 91 -19.13 -11.04 -1.98
N ILE A 92 -18.90 -12.00 -1.08
CA ILE A 92 -17.66 -12.07 -0.27
C ILE A 92 -16.44 -12.31 -1.19
N TYR A 93 -16.55 -13.24 -2.14
CA TYR A 93 -15.47 -13.52 -3.09
C TYR A 93 -15.10 -12.30 -3.93
N LEU A 94 -16.10 -11.56 -4.41
CA LEU A 94 -15.93 -10.31 -5.17
C LEU A 94 -15.37 -9.20 -4.27
N GLY A 95 -15.86 -9.06 -3.05
CA GLY A 95 -15.43 -8.04 -2.09
C GLY A 95 -14.00 -8.22 -1.56
N MET A 96 -13.49 -9.46 -1.59
CA MET A 96 -12.10 -9.78 -1.26
C MET A 96 -11.15 -9.78 -2.46
N SER A 97 -11.65 -9.56 -3.68
CA SER A 97 -10.81 -9.56 -4.88
C SER A 97 -9.92 -8.32 -4.92
N THR A 98 -8.63 -8.44 -5.21
CA THR A 98 -7.74 -7.27 -5.42
C THR A 98 -7.73 -6.78 -6.86
N GLU A 99 -8.29 -7.56 -7.79
CA GLU A 99 -8.25 -7.27 -9.23
C GLU A 99 -9.38 -6.33 -9.63
N LEU A 100 -10.52 -6.41 -8.95
CA LEU A 100 -11.70 -5.59 -9.22
C LEU A 100 -11.52 -4.18 -8.67
N SER A 101 -11.69 -3.17 -9.53
CA SER A 101 -11.54 -1.76 -9.17
C SER A 101 -12.49 -1.31 -8.06
N PHE A 102 -13.68 -1.92 -7.98
CA PHE A 102 -14.72 -1.60 -6.99
C PHE A 102 -14.65 -2.45 -5.72
N SER A 103 -13.69 -3.37 -5.63
CA SER A 103 -13.57 -4.21 -4.44
C SER A 103 -13.18 -3.38 -3.21
N PRO A 104 -13.88 -3.53 -2.07
CA PRO A 104 -13.51 -2.90 -0.81
C PRO A 104 -12.07 -3.17 -0.40
N THR A 105 -11.57 -4.38 -0.67
CA THR A 105 -10.18 -4.74 -0.33
C THR A 105 -9.18 -3.93 -1.15
N ARG A 106 -9.41 -3.81 -2.46
CA ARG A 106 -8.54 -3.00 -3.33
C ARG A 106 -8.59 -1.55 -2.90
N TRP A 107 -9.79 -1.02 -2.66
CA TRP A 107 -9.97 0.35 -2.19
C TRP A 107 -9.21 0.62 -0.90
N MET A 108 -9.31 -0.29 0.08
CA MET A 108 -8.59 -0.20 1.36
C MET A 108 -7.07 -0.25 1.17
N LEU A 109 -6.55 -1.21 0.39
CA LEU A 109 -5.11 -1.32 0.13
C LEU A 109 -4.57 -0.11 -0.61
N SER A 110 -5.29 0.39 -1.62
CA SER A 110 -4.93 1.61 -2.33
C SER A 110 -4.96 2.83 -1.42
N ALA A 111 -5.92 2.93 -0.49
CA ALA A 111 -5.97 4.01 0.48
C ALA A 111 -4.75 3.99 1.42
N ILE A 112 -4.37 2.82 1.93
CA ILE A 112 -3.17 2.65 2.77
C ILE A 112 -1.90 3.00 1.99
N ALA A 113 -1.77 2.50 0.76
CA ALA A 113 -0.63 2.79 -0.10
C ALA A 113 -0.50 4.29 -0.41
N ASN A 114 -1.63 4.94 -0.71
CA ASN A 114 -1.68 6.39 -0.94
C ASN A 114 -1.34 7.18 0.33
N ASP A 115 -1.85 6.78 1.50
CA ASP A 115 -1.50 7.42 2.78
C ASP A 115 0.01 7.33 3.07
N LYS A 116 0.63 6.15 2.85
CA LYS A 116 2.08 5.99 2.98
C LYS A 116 2.86 6.83 1.98
N LYS A 117 2.40 6.91 0.73
CA LYS A 117 3.00 7.78 -0.29
C LYS A 117 2.90 9.25 0.12
N ASP A 118 1.75 9.66 0.64
CA ASP A 118 1.51 11.02 1.11
C ASP A 118 2.43 11.37 2.28
N LYS A 119 2.57 10.48 3.27
CA LYS A 119 3.49 10.66 4.40
C LYS A 119 4.94 10.80 3.95
N ARG A 120 5.40 9.96 3.01
CA ARG A 120 6.75 10.09 2.41
C ARG A 120 6.96 11.44 1.75
N LEU A 121 5.98 11.91 0.99
CA LEU A 121 6.06 13.21 0.31
C LEU A 121 6.02 14.36 1.31
N THR A 122 5.19 14.31 2.34
CA THR A 122 5.18 15.31 3.42
C THR A 122 6.54 15.37 4.11
N GLU A 123 7.12 14.22 4.50
CA GLU A 123 8.46 14.20 5.09
C GLU A 123 9.54 14.70 4.14
N MET A 124 9.43 14.44 2.83
CA MET A 124 10.34 15.00 1.83
C MET A 124 10.28 16.54 1.79
N PHE A 125 9.10 17.14 1.90
CA PHE A 125 8.97 18.60 2.00
C PHE A 125 9.60 19.13 3.29
N VAL A 126 9.34 18.48 4.43
CA VAL A 126 9.98 18.84 5.71
C VAL A 126 11.50 18.70 5.63
N PHE A 127 11.98 17.65 4.96
CA PHE A 127 13.40 17.44 4.73
C PHE A 127 14.04 18.55 3.90
N TYR A 128 13.34 19.05 2.89
CA TYR A 128 13.78 20.23 2.15
C TYR A 128 13.90 21.48 3.05
N ASP A 129 12.92 21.72 3.94
CA ASP A 129 12.97 22.84 4.88
C ASP A 129 14.11 22.69 5.89
N VAL A 130 14.37 21.47 6.38
CA VAL A 130 15.51 21.15 7.25
C VAL A 130 16.81 21.42 6.53
N LEU A 131 16.97 20.98 5.28
CA LEU A 131 18.16 21.27 4.48
C LEU A 131 18.40 22.77 4.33
N LYS A 132 17.34 23.54 4.05
CA LYS A 132 17.44 24.99 3.98
C LYS A 132 17.95 25.58 5.30
N SER A 133 17.35 25.20 6.42
CA SER A 133 17.73 25.69 7.75
C SER A 133 19.17 25.31 8.11
N GLU A 134 19.58 24.08 7.82
CA GLU A 134 20.96 23.62 8.05
C GLU A 134 21.96 24.41 7.19
N LEU A 135 21.66 24.65 5.91
CA LEU A 135 22.51 25.48 5.05
C LEU A 135 22.63 26.92 5.54
N GLU A 136 21.54 27.52 6.04
CA GLU A 136 21.56 28.86 6.63
C GLU A 136 22.47 28.91 7.86
N SER A 137 22.51 27.83 8.65
CA SER A 137 23.32 27.72 9.86
C SER A 137 24.83 27.57 9.63
N LEU A 138 25.25 27.15 8.43
CA LEU A 138 26.67 26.96 8.11
C LEU A 138 27.46 28.27 8.24
N GLY A 139 28.73 28.19 8.63
CA GLY A 139 29.61 29.36 8.73
C GLY A 139 29.86 30.03 7.36
N PRO A 140 30.17 31.34 7.34
CA PRO A 140 30.58 32.00 6.10
C PRO A 140 31.89 31.38 5.57
N GLY A 141 31.83 30.81 4.36
CA GLY A 141 32.97 30.17 3.70
C GLY A 141 33.08 28.65 3.89
N GLN A 142 32.15 28.00 4.60
CA GLN A 142 32.09 26.54 4.63
C GLN A 142 31.57 25.98 3.31
N GLU A 143 32.22 24.91 2.83
CA GLU A 143 31.71 24.10 1.73
C GLU A 143 30.57 23.21 2.19
N VAL A 144 29.58 23.00 1.33
CA VAL A 144 28.43 22.17 1.63
C VAL A 144 28.82 20.70 1.52
N ASN A 145 28.71 19.98 2.64
CA ASN A 145 28.86 18.53 2.69
C ASN A 145 27.48 17.88 2.79
N VAL A 146 26.89 17.58 1.63
CA VAL A 146 25.57 16.96 1.52
C VAL A 146 25.51 15.65 2.31
N TYR A 147 26.57 14.85 2.27
CA TYR A 147 26.61 13.58 3.00
C TYR A 147 26.39 13.78 4.51
N ASN A 148 27.08 14.73 5.14
CA ASN A 148 26.92 15.01 6.57
C ASN A 148 25.54 15.59 6.87
N LEU A 149 25.06 16.54 6.07
CA LEU A 149 23.73 17.14 6.23
C LEU A 149 22.62 16.07 6.23
N ILE A 150 22.67 15.14 5.27
CA ILE A 150 21.67 14.07 5.18
C ILE A 150 21.84 13.09 6.35
N LYS A 151 23.08 12.75 6.70
CA LYS A 151 23.34 11.81 7.80
C LYS A 151 22.78 12.34 9.13
N ASP A 152 23.02 13.61 9.43
CA ASP A 152 22.63 14.21 10.70
C ASP A 152 21.11 14.41 10.77
N SER A 153 20.49 14.80 9.66
CA SER A 153 19.03 14.98 9.57
C SER A 153 18.23 13.67 9.40
N SER A 154 18.86 12.58 8.94
CA SER A 154 18.14 11.32 8.61
C SER A 154 17.31 10.74 9.77
N SER A 155 17.77 10.93 11.01
CA SER A 155 17.10 10.44 12.21
C SER A 155 15.77 11.14 12.52
N LEU A 156 15.50 12.29 11.89
CA LEU A 156 14.27 13.06 12.07
C LEU A 156 13.08 12.49 11.28
N PHE A 157 13.34 11.57 10.35
CA PHE A 157 12.36 11.07 9.40
C PHE A 157 12.07 9.59 9.62
N ASN A 158 10.81 9.19 9.50
CA ASN A 158 10.38 7.79 9.73
C ASN A 158 9.96 7.08 8.44
N HIS A 159 9.51 7.82 7.44
CA HIS A 159 8.94 7.29 6.19
C HIS A 159 9.92 7.40 5.02
N ILE A 160 10.83 8.38 5.04
CA ILE A 160 11.89 8.54 4.04
C ILE A 160 13.27 8.04 4.52
N ASP A 161 13.39 7.56 5.74
CA ASP A 161 14.63 7.06 6.37
C ASP A 161 15.40 6.09 5.45
N LEU A 162 14.71 5.09 4.91
CA LEU A 162 15.27 4.08 4.01
C LEU A 162 15.78 4.72 2.71
N ALA A 163 15.07 5.73 2.20
CA ALA A 163 15.50 6.45 1.01
C ALA A 163 16.77 7.26 1.29
N LEU A 164 16.86 7.92 2.44
CA LEU A 164 18.03 8.69 2.87
C LEU A 164 19.24 7.77 3.13
N ILE A 165 19.05 6.65 3.85
CA ILE A 165 20.12 5.67 4.12
C ILE A 165 20.65 5.09 2.82
N ARG A 166 19.76 4.70 1.89
CA ARG A 166 20.17 4.15 0.60
C ARG A 166 20.87 5.19 -0.27
N PHE A 167 20.41 6.44 -0.21
CA PHE A 167 21.07 7.57 -0.88
C PHE A 167 22.50 7.74 -0.34
N ILE A 168 22.68 7.87 0.98
CA ILE A 168 23.98 7.99 1.65
C ILE A 168 24.91 6.82 1.28
N SER A 169 24.38 5.59 1.27
CA SER A 169 25.17 4.39 0.94
C SER A 169 25.65 4.38 -0.50
N LEU A 170 24.85 4.87 -1.44
CA LEU A 170 25.20 4.91 -2.87
C LEU A 170 26.02 6.15 -3.23
N TRP A 171 25.89 7.23 -2.46
CA TRP A 171 26.51 8.53 -2.72
C TRP A 171 28.03 8.45 -2.94
N LYS A 172 28.71 7.63 -2.15
CA LYS A 172 30.16 7.45 -2.22
C LYS A 172 30.62 6.66 -3.45
N THR A 173 29.74 5.86 -4.04
CA THR A 173 30.06 4.94 -5.12
C THR A 173 29.62 5.50 -6.47
N ASP A 174 28.35 5.93 -6.55
CA ASP A 174 27.73 6.47 -7.76
C ASP A 174 26.61 7.44 -7.38
N THR A 175 26.90 8.73 -7.55
CA THR A 175 26.02 9.85 -7.23
C THR A 175 24.75 9.85 -8.10
N HIS A 176 24.84 9.41 -9.36
CA HIS A 176 23.68 9.31 -10.24
C HIS A 176 22.73 8.19 -9.81
N MET A 177 23.29 7.04 -9.41
CA MET A 177 22.51 5.94 -8.87
C MET A 177 21.89 6.29 -7.51
N ALA A 178 22.57 7.06 -6.68
CA ALA A 178 22.02 7.58 -5.43
C ALA A 178 20.77 8.45 -5.69
N LYS A 179 20.87 9.42 -6.60
CA LYS A 179 19.74 10.26 -7.05
C LYS A 179 18.57 9.41 -7.52
N LYS A 180 18.81 8.52 -8.48
CA LYS A 180 17.77 7.64 -9.05
C LYS A 180 17.12 6.74 -7.99
N SER A 181 17.92 6.22 -7.06
CA SER A 181 17.40 5.39 -5.97
C SER A 181 16.53 6.19 -4.99
N PHE A 182 16.88 7.44 -4.68
CA PHE A 182 16.09 8.30 -3.82
C PHE A 182 14.74 8.65 -4.45
N SER A 183 14.76 9.12 -5.70
CA SER A 183 13.54 9.51 -6.41
C SER A 183 12.59 8.33 -6.62
N SER A 184 13.12 7.13 -6.91
CA SER A 184 12.29 5.91 -7.05
C SER A 184 11.68 5.43 -5.73
N LEU A 185 12.36 5.59 -4.60
CA LEU A 185 11.87 5.14 -3.30
C LEU A 185 10.82 6.08 -2.69
N ILE A 186 10.98 7.40 -2.87
CA ILE A 186 9.96 8.37 -2.43
C ILE A 186 8.81 8.41 -3.44
N GLY A 187 9.15 8.48 -4.73
CA GLY A 187 8.23 8.52 -5.85
C GLY A 187 7.63 9.90 -6.10
N GLY A 188 7.42 10.23 -7.39
CA GLY A 188 6.84 11.50 -7.84
C GLY A 188 7.89 12.50 -8.31
N GLU A 189 7.43 13.50 -9.06
CA GLU A 189 8.29 14.48 -9.75
C GLU A 189 9.12 15.31 -8.76
N TYR A 190 8.55 15.70 -7.62
CA TYR A 190 9.26 16.46 -6.58
C TYR A 190 10.46 15.72 -5.98
N ALA A 191 10.40 14.40 -5.92
CA ALA A 191 11.52 13.59 -5.43
C ALA A 191 12.66 13.54 -6.45
N GLU A 192 12.36 13.68 -7.75
CA GLU A 192 13.37 13.85 -8.80
C GLU A 192 14.03 15.22 -8.71
N THR A 193 13.24 16.29 -8.55
CA THR A 193 13.75 17.65 -8.35
C THR A 193 14.63 17.74 -7.10
N LEU A 194 14.17 17.20 -5.95
CA LEU A 194 14.97 17.23 -4.73
C LEU A 194 16.26 16.42 -4.86
N GLY A 195 16.20 15.25 -5.51
CA GLY A 195 17.40 14.45 -5.79
C GLY A 195 18.41 15.21 -6.67
N GLU A 196 17.93 16.00 -7.63
CA GLU A 196 18.76 16.86 -8.46
C GLU A 196 19.35 18.05 -7.67
N ILE A 197 18.56 18.67 -6.78
CA ILE A 197 19.05 19.71 -5.87
C ILE A 197 20.19 19.14 -5.01
N LEU A 198 19.96 18.00 -4.35
CA LEU A 198 20.99 17.33 -3.53
C LEU A 198 22.28 17.05 -4.32
N TYR A 199 22.14 16.63 -5.58
CA TYR A 199 23.27 16.42 -6.49
C TYR A 199 24.07 17.70 -6.77
N ARG A 200 23.38 18.82 -7.01
CA ARG A 200 24.02 20.12 -7.27
C ARG A 200 24.61 20.76 -6.03
N LEU A 201 24.05 20.47 -4.84
CA LEU A 201 24.55 20.99 -3.58
C LEU A 201 25.94 20.43 -3.25
N ASP A 202 26.26 19.21 -3.68
CA ASP A 202 27.58 18.63 -3.50
C ASP A 202 28.61 19.47 -4.25
N ARG A 203 29.58 20.04 -3.52
CA ARG A 203 30.68 20.86 -4.06
C ARG A 203 30.30 22.27 -4.51
N THR A 204 29.15 22.79 -4.10
CA THR A 204 28.86 24.23 -4.23
C THR A 204 29.22 24.98 -2.95
N SER A 205 29.51 26.27 -3.12
CA SER A 205 29.69 27.17 -1.97
C SER A 205 28.36 27.38 -1.25
N LYS A 206 28.38 27.67 0.06
CA LYS A 206 27.16 28.01 0.84
C LYS A 206 26.25 29.00 0.10
N ALA A 207 26.81 30.07 -0.45
CA ALA A 207 26.04 31.12 -1.12
C ALA A 207 25.34 30.61 -2.39
N GLU A 208 26.02 29.77 -3.16
CA GLU A 208 25.44 29.15 -4.36
C GLU A 208 24.40 28.09 -4.01
N ALA A 209 24.68 27.28 -2.99
CA ALA A 209 23.76 26.29 -2.44
C ALA A 209 22.45 26.93 -1.94
N LEU A 210 22.54 28.01 -1.16
CA LEU A 210 21.38 28.77 -0.71
C LEU A 210 20.59 29.35 -1.88
N ARG A 211 21.27 29.91 -2.90
CA ARG A 211 20.61 30.42 -4.10
C ARG A 211 19.85 29.32 -4.85
N ILE A 212 20.43 28.13 -4.98
CA ILE A 212 19.77 26.97 -5.61
C ILE A 212 18.52 26.59 -4.81
N ILE A 213 18.66 26.43 -3.49
CA ILE A 213 17.51 26.11 -2.62
C ILE A 213 16.44 27.18 -2.75
N GLU A 214 16.76 28.46 -2.55
CA GLU A 214 15.80 29.58 -2.60
C GLU A 214 15.07 29.67 -3.95
N SER A 215 15.77 29.42 -5.07
CA SER A 215 15.15 29.45 -6.40
C SER A 215 14.07 28.37 -6.58
N GLU A 216 14.20 27.25 -5.87
CA GLU A 216 13.26 26.13 -5.90
C GLU A 216 12.23 26.20 -4.75
N ALA A 217 12.42 27.12 -3.79
CA ALA A 217 11.59 27.21 -2.58
C ALA A 217 10.14 27.57 -2.89
N GLU A 218 9.92 28.48 -3.85
CA GLU A 218 8.55 28.82 -4.29
C GLU A 218 7.85 27.60 -4.89
N VAL A 219 8.55 26.81 -5.70
CA VAL A 219 7.98 25.61 -6.34
C VAL A 219 7.62 24.56 -5.28
N PHE A 220 8.50 24.32 -4.31
CA PHE A 220 8.26 23.36 -3.23
C PHE A 220 7.15 23.83 -2.28
N SER A 221 7.15 25.10 -1.87
CA SER A 221 6.14 25.67 -0.97
C SER A 221 4.75 25.70 -1.61
N PHE A 222 4.66 26.14 -2.87
CA PHE A 222 3.40 26.13 -3.63
C PHE A 222 2.85 24.70 -3.77
N SER A 223 3.70 23.76 -4.17
CA SER A 223 3.33 22.36 -4.35
C SER A 223 2.89 21.69 -3.04
N HIS A 224 3.55 22.02 -1.95
CA HIS A 224 3.18 21.54 -0.62
C HIS A 224 1.78 22.03 -0.24
N ASN A 225 1.53 23.34 -0.38
CA ASN A 225 0.24 23.96 -0.05
C ASN A 225 -0.89 23.44 -0.93
N GLU A 226 -0.68 23.35 -2.25
CA GLU A 226 -1.67 22.80 -3.16
C GLU A 226 -2.03 21.36 -2.78
N ARG A 227 -1.04 20.54 -2.45
CA ARG A 227 -1.27 19.15 -2.03
C ARG A 227 -2.08 19.08 -0.74
N GLN A 228 -1.75 19.90 0.26
CA GLN A 228 -2.52 19.95 1.51
C GLN A 228 -3.98 20.34 1.25
N LEU A 229 -4.23 21.34 0.38
CA LEU A 229 -5.57 21.76 0.00
C LEU A 229 -6.34 20.67 -0.74
N GLN A 230 -5.69 19.98 -1.69
CA GLN A 230 -6.29 18.86 -2.41
C GLN A 230 -6.63 17.69 -1.47
N GLN A 231 -5.75 17.36 -0.52
CA GLN A 231 -6.01 16.32 0.48
C GLN A 231 -7.16 16.69 1.42
N GLY A 232 -7.21 17.95 1.89
CA GLY A 232 -8.31 18.45 2.69
C GLY A 232 -9.66 18.36 1.95
N SER A 233 -9.66 18.75 0.67
CA SER A 233 -10.84 18.68 -0.19
C SER A 233 -11.29 17.24 -0.45
N LYS A 234 -10.36 16.32 -0.71
CA LYS A 234 -10.66 14.88 -0.89
C LYS A 234 -11.28 14.28 0.37
N LYS A 235 -10.71 14.54 1.54
CA LYS A 235 -11.24 14.06 2.83
C LYS A 235 -12.67 14.57 3.05
N LYS A 236 -12.91 15.86 2.83
CA LYS A 236 -14.24 16.47 2.96
C LYS A 236 -15.26 15.83 2.02
N ASN A 237 -14.89 15.57 0.76
CA ASN A 237 -15.78 14.90 -0.20
C ASN A 237 -16.12 13.47 0.22
N ILE A 238 -15.15 12.71 0.74
CA ILE A 238 -15.40 11.34 1.23
C ILE A 238 -16.39 11.36 2.40
N TYR A 239 -16.20 12.25 3.37
CA TYR A 239 -17.14 12.39 4.50
C TYR A 239 -18.54 12.78 4.03
N PHE A 240 -18.64 13.72 3.09
CA PHE A 240 -19.91 14.13 2.53
C PHE A 240 -20.61 12.99 1.80
N LEU A 241 -19.88 12.21 1.00
CA LEU A 241 -20.42 11.05 0.28
C LEU A 241 -20.85 9.94 1.25
N PHE A 242 -20.05 9.65 2.27
CA PHE A 242 -20.40 8.70 3.32
C PHE A 242 -21.68 9.11 4.06
N PHE A 243 -21.79 10.39 4.45
CA PHE A 243 -22.97 10.92 5.10
C PHE A 243 -24.20 10.91 4.17
N GLY A 244 -24.02 11.20 2.88
CA GLY A 244 -25.08 11.10 1.88
C GLY A 244 -25.61 9.68 1.71
N ILE A 245 -24.72 8.69 1.57
CA ILE A 245 -25.09 7.27 1.40
C ILE A 245 -25.77 6.73 2.67
N THR A 246 -25.22 7.01 3.84
CA THR A 246 -25.80 6.54 5.12
C THR A 246 -27.21 7.12 5.33
N ASN A 247 -27.42 8.41 5.07
CA ASN A 247 -28.75 9.00 5.13
C ASN A 247 -29.72 8.39 4.11
N ALA A 248 -29.27 8.17 2.86
CA ALA A 248 -30.09 7.52 1.85
C ALA A 248 -30.51 6.10 2.30
N PHE A 249 -29.60 5.34 2.91
CA PHE A 249 -29.88 4.01 3.43
C PHE A 249 -30.89 4.03 4.58
N ILE A 250 -30.77 4.99 5.50
CA ILE A 250 -31.73 5.21 6.60
C ILE A 250 -33.12 5.53 6.05
N ILE A 251 -33.21 6.41 5.03
CA ILE A 251 -34.48 6.77 4.38
C ILE A 251 -35.12 5.55 3.72
N VAL A 252 -34.36 4.79 2.93
CA VAL A 252 -34.86 3.57 2.27
C VAL A 252 -35.32 2.54 3.29
N TRP A 253 -34.53 2.30 4.33
CA TRP A 253 -34.89 1.40 5.42
C TRP A 253 -36.18 1.83 6.12
N PHE A 254 -36.34 3.14 6.40
CA PHE A 254 -37.54 3.68 7.03
C PHE A 254 -38.78 3.51 6.15
N ILE A 255 -38.66 3.74 4.83
CA ILE A 255 -39.76 3.51 3.87
C ILE A 255 -40.17 2.02 3.87
N LEU A 256 -39.21 1.11 3.80
CA LEU A 256 -39.49 -0.33 3.84
C LEU A 256 -40.15 -0.76 5.16
N PHE A 257 -39.70 -0.19 6.27
CA PHE A 257 -40.30 -0.44 7.59
C PHE A 257 -41.77 0.01 7.64
N VAL A 258 -42.08 1.23 7.20
CA VAL A 258 -43.46 1.72 7.14
C VAL A 258 -44.33 0.88 6.22
N LEU A 259 -43.81 0.48 5.05
CA LEU A 259 -44.53 -0.41 4.13
C LEU A 259 -44.81 -1.77 4.76
N SER A 260 -43.85 -2.35 5.49
CA SER A 260 -44.05 -3.63 6.18
C SER A 260 -45.15 -3.54 7.25
N LEU A 261 -45.17 -2.46 8.04
CA LEU A 261 -46.23 -2.23 9.03
C LEU A 261 -47.60 -2.05 8.38
N ALA A 262 -47.68 -1.33 7.26
CA ALA A 262 -48.92 -1.14 6.53
C ALA A 262 -49.46 -2.47 5.98
N LEU A 263 -48.58 -3.30 5.39
CA LEU A 263 -48.95 -4.62 4.88
C LEU A 263 -49.41 -5.56 6.00
N ASP A 264 -48.72 -5.57 7.15
CA ASP A 264 -49.12 -6.37 8.30
C ASP A 264 -50.47 -5.92 8.87
N SER A 265 -50.72 -4.61 8.95
CA SER A 265 -52.01 -4.06 9.39
C SER A 265 -53.15 -4.46 8.45
N MET A 266 -52.93 -4.48 7.13
CA MET A 266 -53.94 -4.88 6.15
C MET A 266 -54.21 -6.39 6.17
N ASN A 267 -53.19 -7.21 6.43
CA ASN A 267 -53.38 -8.65 6.61
C ASN A 267 -54.10 -8.98 7.92
N SER A 268 -53.85 -8.19 8.98
CA SER A 268 -54.49 -8.36 10.29
C SER A 268 -55.98 -7.97 10.29
N SER A 269 -56.40 -7.05 9.42
CA SER A 269 -57.81 -6.63 9.32
C SER A 269 -58.69 -7.57 8.47
N ASN A 270 -58.10 -8.58 7.83
CA ASN A 270 -58.80 -9.58 7.02
C ASN A 270 -58.99 -10.93 7.76
N ILE A 271 -58.76 -10.95 9.08
CA ILE A 271 -59.07 -12.06 10.01
C ILE A 271 -60.14 -11.59 10.98
#